data_AF-A0A7C2L0A9-F1
#
_entry.id   AF-A0A7C2L0A9-F1
#
_cell.length_a   1.000
_cell.length_b   1.000
_cell.length_c   1.000
_cell.angle_alpha   90.00
_cell.angle_beta   90.00
_cell.angle_gamma   90.00
#
_symmetry.space_group_name_H-M   'P 1'
#
loop_
_entity.id
_entity.type
_entity.pdbx_description
1 polymer ?
#
loop_
_entity_poly.entity_id
_entity_poly.type
_entity_poly.pdbx_seq_one_letter_code
_entity_poly.pdbx_strand_id
1 'polypeptide(L)'
;MPEAGIGQTFGGTSCATRSGGWTARLQKTALAGLSVMLAATASAVQDFTGGTLTVTATDDDVFITGGGGIAAVNGVPVADAALVERIVVNGGPDANNIDLTQVEPNSFTALTSVTINGGGGADSIFGSQLADTIIDPDGGDTFNDTPGNDTYIVHLGGSGTTLLDGIGLGGNTLIIEGSAGADVIHAGPTQATSGGQTIVYSGIAQLTLLGGDGDDVFVVQSSADFPILVNGQGGVNGLAFDNEGQAVIQTDGSIAIAGKQPVNFASIASVSNCNQAGAADANLDGVPDGCEQALSSGGDNTGGDNTTGGNNTGGSDTGGSSSGGSTGGTSTGGSSTTTSGDNAVSSGGDSGSSGGDDSAATPAEVEEVLECGAGLCGAGTAQLMPMLLLGLCGAKMRMRSRRQ
;
A
#
# COMPACT_ATOMS: atom_id res chain seq x y z
N MET A 1 -11.83 -66.28 29.29
CA MET A 1 -12.88 -66.05 30.31
C MET A 1 -13.90 -65.12 29.67
N PRO A 2 -15.15 -65.57 29.48
CA PRO A 2 -16.24 -64.83 28.83
C PRO A 2 -17.13 -64.11 29.87
N GLU A 3 -18.19 -63.43 29.41
CA GLU A 3 -19.23 -62.63 30.12
C GLU A 3 -19.02 -61.11 30.01
N ALA A 4 -19.99 -60.23 29.70
CA ALA A 4 -21.43 -60.26 29.40
C ALA A 4 -21.71 -58.94 28.61
N GLY A 5 -22.68 -58.75 27.72
CA GLY A 5 -24.03 -59.28 27.65
C GLY A 5 -25.04 -58.28 28.23
N ILE A 6 -25.42 -57.22 27.48
CA ILE A 6 -26.66 -56.47 27.75
C ILE A 6 -27.22 -55.85 26.46
N GLY A 7 -28.28 -56.48 25.94
CA GLY A 7 -29.19 -55.90 24.96
C GLY A 7 -30.37 -55.23 25.66
N GLN A 8 -30.92 -54.18 25.04
CA GLN A 8 -32.19 -53.59 25.44
C GLN A 8 -33.15 -53.59 24.26
N THR A 9 -34.20 -54.37 24.46
CA THR A 9 -35.39 -54.55 23.62
C THR A 9 -36.40 -53.48 24.01
N PHE A 10 -36.90 -52.69 23.05
CA PHE A 10 -38.11 -51.88 23.27
C PHE A 10 -39.28 -52.50 22.53
N GLY A 11 -40.18 -53.08 23.34
CA GLY A 11 -41.46 -53.62 22.92
C GLY A 11 -42.45 -52.52 22.56
N GLY A 12 -43.31 -52.85 21.59
CA GLY A 12 -44.37 -51.98 21.11
C GLY A 12 -45.54 -51.86 22.09
N THR A 13 -46.26 -50.76 21.94
CA THR A 13 -47.64 -50.61 22.43
C THR A 13 -48.47 -50.06 21.29
N SER A 14 -49.30 -50.93 20.73
CA SER A 14 -50.39 -50.61 19.82
C SER A 14 -51.40 -49.68 20.49
N CYS A 15 -51.73 -48.55 19.86
CA CYS A 15 -52.88 -47.73 20.22
C CYS A 15 -53.85 -47.63 19.04
N ALA A 16 -55.12 -47.76 19.36
CA ALA A 16 -56.22 -48.13 18.51
C ALA A 16 -56.67 -47.07 17.50
N THR A 17 -57.20 -47.58 16.40
CA THR A 17 -58.03 -46.93 15.38
C THR A 17 -59.27 -46.28 15.98
N ARG A 18 -59.50 -44.99 15.71
CA ARG A 18 -60.82 -44.36 15.76
C ARG A 18 -61.09 -43.61 14.46
N SER A 19 -61.98 -44.20 13.66
CA SER A 19 -62.62 -43.57 12.50
C SER A 19 -63.60 -42.50 12.98
N GLY A 20 -63.35 -41.25 12.61
CA GLY A 20 -64.28 -40.14 12.76
C GLY A 20 -64.21 -39.26 11.52
N GLY A 21 -65.19 -39.42 10.64
CA GLY A 21 -65.31 -38.62 9.42
C GLY A 21 -65.55 -37.15 9.75
N TRP A 22 -64.68 -36.30 9.21
CA TRP A 22 -64.92 -34.87 9.06
C TRP A 22 -64.69 -34.54 7.59
N THR A 23 -65.79 -34.33 6.87
CA THR A 23 -65.79 -33.77 5.52
C THR A 23 -65.38 -32.29 5.59
N ALA A 24 -64.07 -32.03 5.63
CA ALA A 24 -63.54 -30.70 5.36
C ALA A 24 -63.38 -30.55 3.84
N ARG A 25 -64.32 -29.84 3.20
CA ARG A 25 -64.08 -29.23 1.89
C ARG A 25 -62.96 -28.20 2.04
N LEU A 26 -61.70 -28.63 1.93
CA LEU A 26 -60.60 -27.72 1.63
C LEU A 26 -60.74 -27.32 0.17
N GLN A 27 -61.25 -26.11 -0.08
CA GLN A 27 -61.03 -25.42 -1.33
C GLN A 27 -59.52 -25.28 -1.51
N LYS A 28 -58.98 -26.10 -2.40
CA LYS A 28 -57.59 -26.06 -2.84
C LYS A 28 -57.45 -24.86 -3.77
N THR A 29 -57.46 -23.66 -3.20
CA THR A 29 -57.01 -22.46 -3.90
C THR A 29 -55.49 -22.55 -3.90
N ALA A 30 -54.92 -23.15 -4.94
CA ALA A 30 -53.51 -23.07 -5.21
C ALA A 30 -53.18 -21.60 -5.50
N LEU A 31 -52.91 -20.82 -4.45
CA LEU A 31 -52.09 -19.62 -4.62
C LEU A 31 -50.72 -20.13 -5.06
N ALA A 32 -50.47 -20.06 -6.36
CA ALA A 32 -49.12 -19.99 -6.89
C ALA A 32 -48.48 -18.78 -6.22
N GLY A 33 -47.78 -19.02 -5.11
CA GLY A 33 -46.90 -18.05 -4.49
C GLY A 33 -45.83 -17.75 -5.52
N LEU A 34 -46.06 -16.71 -6.32
CA LEU A 34 -45.04 -16.04 -7.09
C LEU A 34 -44.12 -15.41 -6.06
N SER A 35 -43.20 -16.22 -5.53
CA SER A 35 -42.00 -15.74 -4.88
C SER A 35 -41.26 -14.99 -5.96
N VAL A 36 -41.54 -13.69 -6.06
CA VAL A 36 -40.60 -12.74 -6.61
C VAL A 36 -39.40 -12.88 -5.68
N MET A 37 -38.47 -13.77 -6.05
CA MET A 37 -37.11 -13.61 -5.59
C MET A 37 -36.73 -12.23 -6.06
N LEU A 38 -36.77 -11.27 -5.14
CA LEU A 38 -36.11 -10.00 -5.33
C LEU A 38 -34.68 -10.41 -5.57
N ALA A 39 -34.26 -10.44 -6.84
CA ALA A 39 -32.87 -10.65 -7.17
C ALA A 39 -32.17 -9.50 -6.47
N ALA A 40 -31.47 -9.81 -5.37
CA ALA A 40 -30.47 -8.90 -4.86
C ALA A 40 -29.63 -8.56 -6.08
N THR A 41 -29.71 -7.31 -6.52
CA THR A 41 -28.88 -6.83 -7.62
C THR A 41 -27.47 -7.03 -7.12
N ALA A 42 -26.79 -8.05 -7.65
CA ALA A 42 -25.38 -8.24 -7.39
C ALA A 42 -24.70 -6.92 -7.80
N SER A 43 -24.17 -6.21 -6.81
CA SER A 43 -23.47 -4.92 -6.97
C SER A 43 -22.02 -5.11 -7.43
N ALA A 44 -21.71 -6.32 -7.90
CA ALA A 44 -20.50 -6.64 -8.63
C ALA A 44 -20.91 -7.23 -9.98
N VAL A 45 -20.27 -6.77 -11.04
CA VAL A 45 -20.37 -7.38 -12.37
C VAL A 45 -19.34 -8.50 -12.44
N GLN A 46 -19.79 -9.70 -12.76
CA GLN A 46 -18.93 -10.89 -12.85
C GLN A 46 -19.01 -11.50 -14.25
N ASP A 47 -17.86 -11.84 -14.83
CA ASP A 47 -17.73 -12.58 -16.08
C ASP A 47 -16.77 -13.76 -15.92
N PHE A 48 -17.11 -14.90 -16.54
CA PHE A 48 -16.21 -16.04 -16.62
C PHE A 48 -16.03 -16.45 -18.08
N THR A 49 -14.88 -16.07 -18.64
CA THR A 49 -14.56 -16.31 -20.04
C THR A 49 -13.16 -16.84 -20.17
N GLY A 50 -13.00 -17.99 -20.85
CA GLY A 50 -11.69 -18.56 -21.17
C GLY A 50 -10.80 -18.84 -19.95
N GLY A 51 -11.39 -19.36 -18.86
CA GLY A 51 -10.66 -19.67 -17.63
C GLY A 51 -10.38 -18.47 -16.73
N THR A 52 -10.72 -17.24 -17.16
CA THR A 52 -10.58 -16.03 -16.32
C THR A 52 -11.91 -15.67 -15.67
N LEU A 53 -11.93 -15.56 -14.35
CA LEU A 53 -12.99 -14.92 -13.58
C LEU A 53 -12.64 -13.45 -13.38
N THR A 54 -13.42 -12.56 -13.99
CA THR A 54 -13.29 -11.11 -13.80
C THR A 54 -14.44 -10.61 -12.94
N VAL A 55 -14.11 -9.87 -11.88
CA VAL A 55 -15.06 -9.21 -10.99
C VAL A 55 -14.79 -7.71 -11.00
N THR A 56 -15.83 -6.91 -11.15
CA THR A 56 -15.77 -5.45 -11.04
C THR A 56 -16.79 -5.00 -10.00
N ALA A 57 -16.32 -4.45 -8.89
CA ALA A 57 -17.16 -3.81 -7.89
C ALA A 57 -17.74 -2.51 -8.45
N THR A 58 -19.03 -2.25 -8.23
CA THR A 58 -19.60 -0.95 -8.58
C THR A 58 -19.67 -0.01 -7.40
N ASP A 59 -20.05 -0.48 -6.20
CA ASP A 59 -20.07 0.27 -4.92
C ASP A 59 -20.04 -0.67 -3.68
N ASP A 60 -19.78 -1.97 -3.87
CA ASP A 60 -19.96 -3.00 -2.82
C ASP A 60 -18.69 -3.84 -2.62
N ASP A 61 -18.65 -4.46 -1.45
CA ASP A 61 -17.73 -5.53 -1.10
C ASP A 61 -17.70 -6.69 -2.11
N VAL A 62 -16.52 -7.28 -2.29
CA VAL A 62 -16.28 -8.44 -3.15
C VAL A 62 -15.84 -9.62 -2.30
N PHE A 63 -16.65 -10.68 -2.29
CA PHE A 63 -16.33 -11.94 -1.62
C PHE A 63 -16.26 -13.07 -2.65
N ILE A 64 -15.10 -13.71 -2.79
CA ILE A 64 -14.93 -14.86 -3.68
C ILE A 64 -14.74 -16.14 -2.86
N THR A 65 -15.54 -17.16 -3.17
CA THR A 65 -15.50 -18.47 -2.48
C THR A 65 -15.43 -19.62 -3.47
N GLY A 66 -14.72 -20.71 -3.12
CA GLY A 66 -14.62 -21.95 -3.91
C GLY A 66 -15.39 -23.15 -3.36
N GLY A 67 -16.29 -22.92 -2.40
CA GLY A 67 -16.96 -23.98 -1.63
C GLY A 67 -17.78 -24.94 -2.49
N GLY A 68 -17.55 -26.25 -2.33
CA GLY A 68 -18.31 -27.28 -3.06
C GLY A 68 -17.92 -27.45 -4.53
N GLY A 69 -16.74 -26.95 -4.93
CA GLY A 69 -16.23 -27.03 -6.30
C GLY A 69 -16.81 -25.97 -7.24
N ILE A 70 -17.53 -24.99 -6.71
CA ILE A 70 -18.12 -23.90 -7.48
C ILE A 70 -17.51 -22.59 -7.00
N ALA A 71 -16.97 -21.82 -7.94
CA ALA A 71 -16.58 -20.45 -7.70
C ALA A 71 -17.84 -19.59 -7.61
N ALA A 72 -18.00 -18.86 -6.51
CA ALA A 72 -19.10 -17.94 -6.29
C ALA A 72 -18.59 -16.56 -5.89
N VAL A 73 -19.22 -15.52 -6.45
CA VAL A 73 -18.96 -14.11 -6.14
C VAL A 73 -20.16 -13.57 -5.39
N ASN A 74 -19.95 -13.05 -4.18
CA ASN A 74 -21.01 -12.58 -3.28
C ASN A 74 -22.13 -13.63 -3.09
N GLY A 75 -21.73 -14.90 -3.03
CA GLY A 75 -22.64 -16.05 -2.90
C GLY A 75 -23.35 -16.48 -4.19
N VAL A 76 -23.13 -15.80 -5.32
CA VAL A 76 -23.71 -16.15 -6.62
C VAL A 76 -22.75 -17.08 -7.39
N PRO A 77 -23.16 -18.33 -7.69
CA PRO A 77 -22.37 -19.24 -8.52
C PRO A 77 -22.01 -18.65 -9.89
N VAL A 78 -20.74 -18.77 -10.27
CA VAL A 78 -20.22 -18.26 -11.56
C VAL A 78 -19.71 -19.40 -12.44
N ALA A 79 -18.83 -20.24 -11.90
CA ALA A 79 -18.14 -21.28 -12.66
C ALA A 79 -17.75 -22.46 -11.77
N ASP A 80 -17.28 -23.55 -12.37
CA ASP A 80 -16.55 -24.60 -11.66
C ASP A 80 -15.20 -24.04 -11.19
N ALA A 81 -14.92 -24.11 -9.88
CA ALA A 81 -13.70 -23.56 -9.30
C ALA A 81 -12.44 -24.23 -9.87
N ALA A 82 -12.53 -25.50 -10.27
CA ALA A 82 -11.41 -26.22 -10.87
C ALA A 82 -11.09 -25.78 -12.30
N LEU A 83 -11.96 -24.99 -12.95
CA LEU A 83 -11.74 -24.44 -14.29
C LEU A 83 -11.24 -22.99 -14.27
N VAL A 84 -11.15 -22.36 -13.09
CA VAL A 84 -10.66 -20.98 -12.96
C VAL A 84 -9.13 -21.01 -12.96
N GLU A 85 -8.54 -20.45 -14.01
CA GLU A 85 -7.09 -20.34 -14.22
C GLU A 85 -6.54 -18.99 -13.74
N ARG A 86 -7.38 -17.94 -13.76
CA ARG A 86 -7.04 -16.58 -13.35
C ARG A 86 -8.23 -15.88 -12.68
N ILE A 87 -7.95 -15.12 -11.63
CA ILE A 87 -8.91 -14.21 -11.00
C ILE A 87 -8.42 -12.78 -11.19
N VAL A 88 -9.31 -11.89 -11.62
CA VAL A 88 -9.07 -10.45 -11.69
C VAL A 88 -10.20 -9.75 -10.95
N VAL A 89 -9.86 -9.00 -9.90
CA VAL A 89 -10.80 -8.17 -9.15
C VAL A 89 -10.43 -6.71 -9.38
N ASN A 90 -11.41 -5.90 -9.77
CA ASN A 90 -11.29 -4.46 -9.86
C ASN A 90 -12.28 -3.85 -8.88
N GLY A 91 -11.77 -3.15 -7.87
CA GLY A 91 -12.61 -2.35 -6.99
C GLY A 91 -13.21 -1.15 -7.73
N GLY A 92 -14.17 -0.52 -7.06
CA GLY A 92 -14.92 0.64 -7.52
C GLY A 92 -14.19 1.95 -7.19
N PRO A 93 -14.88 3.09 -7.32
CA PRO A 93 -14.34 4.41 -6.95
C PRO A 93 -14.46 4.74 -5.45
N ASP A 94 -15.30 4.00 -4.72
CA ASP A 94 -15.54 4.13 -3.30
C ASP A 94 -14.89 2.96 -2.54
N ALA A 95 -14.69 3.13 -1.23
CA ALA A 95 -14.11 2.10 -0.37
C ALA A 95 -14.82 0.74 -0.50
N ASN A 96 -14.04 -0.32 -0.70
CA ASN A 96 -14.49 -1.70 -0.84
C ASN A 96 -13.86 -2.59 0.22
N ASN A 97 -14.59 -3.63 0.64
CA ASN A 97 -14.00 -4.77 1.32
C ASN A 97 -13.87 -5.93 0.31
N ILE A 98 -12.65 -6.23 -0.11
CA ILE A 98 -12.33 -7.29 -1.05
C ILE A 98 -11.73 -8.47 -0.26
N ASP A 99 -12.41 -9.61 -0.24
CA ASP A 99 -12.03 -10.79 0.52
C ASP A 99 -11.94 -12.04 -0.36
N LEU A 100 -10.70 -12.50 -0.54
CA LEU A 100 -10.35 -13.72 -1.27
C LEU A 100 -9.80 -14.81 -0.34
N THR A 101 -10.02 -14.72 0.99
CA THR A 101 -9.49 -15.69 1.97
C THR A 101 -9.96 -17.12 1.75
N GLN A 102 -11.08 -17.31 1.03
CA GLN A 102 -11.63 -18.62 0.64
C GLN A 102 -11.25 -19.07 -0.77
N VAL A 103 -10.33 -18.35 -1.43
CA VAL A 103 -9.66 -18.77 -2.65
C VAL A 103 -8.45 -19.61 -2.26
N GLU A 104 -8.70 -20.91 -2.10
CA GLU A 104 -7.70 -21.88 -1.66
C GLU A 104 -7.16 -22.74 -2.82
N PRO A 105 -5.87 -23.15 -2.80
CA PRO A 105 -5.28 -24.03 -3.83
C PRO A 105 -6.03 -25.37 -4.02
N ASN A 106 -6.69 -25.86 -2.98
CA ASN A 106 -7.44 -27.13 -3.02
C ASN A 106 -8.75 -27.03 -3.81
N SER A 107 -9.33 -25.83 -3.90
CA SER A 107 -10.63 -25.56 -4.51
C SER A 107 -10.44 -25.00 -5.90
N PHE A 108 -9.41 -24.18 -6.09
CA PHE A 108 -9.03 -23.54 -7.34
C PHE A 108 -7.82 -24.24 -7.97
N THR A 109 -7.96 -25.54 -8.28
CA THR A 109 -6.82 -26.39 -8.67
C THR A 109 -6.12 -26.01 -9.98
N ALA A 110 -6.76 -25.20 -10.84
CA ALA A 110 -6.17 -24.69 -12.07
C ALA A 110 -5.65 -23.25 -11.95
N LEU A 111 -5.85 -22.58 -10.80
CA LEU A 111 -5.53 -21.18 -10.62
C LEU A 111 -4.02 -20.96 -10.61
N THR A 112 -3.57 -20.02 -11.44
CA THR A 112 -2.16 -19.70 -11.64
C THR A 112 -1.82 -18.25 -11.29
N SER A 113 -2.81 -17.37 -11.25
CA SER A 113 -2.62 -15.95 -10.94
C SER A 113 -3.88 -15.32 -10.37
N VAL A 114 -3.70 -14.47 -9.37
CA VAL A 114 -4.73 -13.58 -8.82
C VAL A 114 -4.24 -12.15 -8.95
N THR A 115 -5.09 -11.26 -9.46
CA THR A 115 -4.81 -9.83 -9.52
C THR A 115 -5.95 -9.07 -8.87
N ILE A 116 -5.63 -8.19 -7.92
CA ILE A 116 -6.56 -7.33 -7.21
C ILE A 116 -6.13 -5.89 -7.48
N ASN A 117 -7.05 -5.06 -7.95
CA ASN A 117 -6.89 -3.61 -8.00
C ASN A 117 -7.89 -3.01 -7.01
N GLY A 118 -7.40 -2.30 -6.00
CA GLY A 118 -8.26 -1.64 -5.00
C GLY A 118 -9.23 -0.67 -5.64
N GLY A 119 -8.80 0.04 -6.69
CA GLY A 119 -9.60 1.10 -7.28
C GLY A 119 -9.42 2.39 -6.50
N GLY A 120 -10.48 3.19 -6.39
CA GLY A 120 -10.44 4.42 -5.61
C GLY A 120 -11.08 4.21 -4.24
N GLY A 121 -10.77 5.11 -3.31
CA GLY A 121 -11.28 5.02 -1.93
C GLY A 121 -10.20 4.49 -0.99
N ALA A 122 -10.63 4.02 0.19
CA ALA A 122 -9.75 3.41 1.18
C ALA A 122 -10.23 1.98 1.41
N ASP A 123 -9.60 1.03 0.74
CA ASP A 123 -10.06 -0.34 0.65
C ASP A 123 -9.54 -1.22 1.79
N SER A 124 -10.29 -2.27 2.10
CA SER A 124 -9.81 -3.37 2.93
C SER A 124 -9.66 -4.61 2.07
N ILE A 125 -8.44 -5.09 1.89
CA ILE A 125 -8.12 -6.15 0.94
C ILE A 125 -7.51 -7.32 1.68
N PHE A 126 -8.16 -8.48 1.56
CA PHE A 126 -7.67 -9.77 2.03
C PHE A 126 -7.36 -10.66 0.82
N GLY A 127 -6.07 -10.98 0.66
CA GLY A 127 -5.57 -11.81 -0.43
C GLY A 127 -6.08 -13.26 -0.42
N SER A 128 -5.72 -14.00 -1.46
CA SER A 128 -5.88 -15.44 -1.56
C SER A 128 -4.75 -16.20 -0.86
N GLN A 129 -4.89 -17.52 -0.68
CA GLN A 129 -3.81 -18.37 -0.15
C GLN A 129 -2.76 -18.73 -1.23
N LEU A 130 -2.79 -18.06 -2.39
CA LEU A 130 -1.82 -18.19 -3.47
C LEU A 130 -1.00 -16.91 -3.56
N ALA A 131 -0.09 -16.83 -4.53
CA ALA A 131 0.59 -15.57 -4.82
C ALA A 131 -0.37 -14.61 -5.55
N ASP A 132 -0.56 -13.44 -4.97
CA ASP A 132 -1.38 -12.36 -5.48
C ASP A 132 -0.51 -11.23 -6.07
N THR A 133 -1.10 -10.49 -7.01
CA THR A 133 -0.64 -9.16 -7.38
C THR A 133 -1.70 -8.16 -6.95
N ILE A 134 -1.36 -7.26 -6.03
CA ILE A 134 -2.28 -6.30 -5.43
C ILE A 134 -1.84 -4.90 -5.79
N ILE A 135 -2.74 -4.11 -6.37
CA ILE A 135 -2.48 -2.77 -6.90
C ILE A 135 -3.30 -1.75 -6.09
N ASP A 136 -2.60 -0.79 -5.49
CA ASP A 136 -3.14 0.39 -4.79
C ASP A 136 -2.86 1.63 -5.65
N PRO A 137 -3.82 2.12 -6.44
CA PRO A 137 -3.58 3.25 -7.33
C PRO A 137 -3.69 4.61 -6.64
N ASP A 138 -4.45 4.75 -5.54
CA ASP A 138 -4.84 6.05 -4.95
C ASP A 138 -4.39 6.23 -3.48
N GLY A 139 -3.85 5.19 -2.84
CA GLY A 139 -3.40 5.19 -1.46
C GLY A 139 -4.52 5.03 -0.43
N GLY A 140 -4.14 4.78 0.83
CA GLY A 140 -5.10 4.74 1.95
C GLY A 140 -5.70 3.35 2.22
N ASP A 141 -5.26 2.33 1.48
CA ASP A 141 -5.74 0.96 1.61
C ASP A 141 -5.14 0.22 2.79
N THR A 142 -5.86 -0.80 3.27
CA THR A 142 -5.38 -1.76 4.26
C THR A 142 -5.31 -3.16 3.66
N PHE A 143 -4.10 -3.68 3.54
CA PHE A 143 -3.79 -5.02 3.08
C PHE A 143 -3.57 -5.95 4.28
N ASN A 144 -4.46 -6.93 4.41
CA ASN A 144 -4.37 -8.01 5.39
C ASN A 144 -4.09 -9.30 4.64
N ASP A 145 -2.82 -9.60 4.48
CA ASP A 145 -2.40 -10.70 3.63
C ASP A 145 -2.75 -12.07 4.23
N THR A 146 -2.85 -13.07 3.35
CA THR A 146 -2.90 -14.47 3.77
C THR A 146 -1.59 -15.16 3.36
N PRO A 147 -1.40 -16.47 3.60
CA PRO A 147 -0.19 -17.14 3.16
C PRO A 147 -0.03 -17.07 1.63
N GLY A 148 1.01 -16.39 1.17
CA GLY A 148 1.34 -16.21 -0.24
C GLY A 148 2.75 -15.64 -0.39
N ASN A 149 3.20 -15.51 -1.64
CA ASN A 149 4.36 -14.69 -1.97
C ASN A 149 3.84 -13.56 -2.86
N ASP A 150 3.39 -12.49 -2.21
CA ASP A 150 2.54 -11.49 -2.83
C ASP A 150 3.35 -10.33 -3.38
N THR A 151 2.86 -9.73 -4.45
CA THR A 151 3.45 -8.53 -5.05
C THR A 151 2.49 -7.37 -4.86
N TYR A 152 2.93 -6.37 -4.10
CA TYR A 152 2.21 -5.13 -3.86
C TYR A 152 2.77 -4.05 -4.77
N ILE A 153 1.89 -3.36 -5.49
CA ILE A 153 2.22 -2.23 -6.35
C ILE A 153 1.44 -1.04 -5.82
N VAL A 154 2.13 -0.08 -5.20
CA VAL A 154 1.51 1.14 -4.65
C VAL A 154 1.97 2.32 -5.47
N HIS A 155 1.04 3.04 -6.07
CA HIS A 155 1.34 4.29 -6.77
C HIS A 155 1.34 5.45 -5.78
N LEU A 156 2.34 6.33 -5.92
CA LEU A 156 2.41 7.59 -5.21
C LEU A 156 1.60 8.66 -5.95
N GLY A 157 1.05 9.61 -5.19
CA GLY A 157 0.22 10.70 -5.70
C GLY A 157 -1.12 10.83 -4.98
N GLY A 158 -1.43 9.86 -4.11
CA GLY A 158 -2.57 9.87 -3.22
C GLY A 158 -2.37 10.67 -1.93
N SER A 159 -3.28 10.46 -0.99
CA SER A 159 -3.16 10.97 0.38
C SER A 159 -3.56 9.89 1.38
N GLY A 160 -3.16 10.03 2.64
CA GLY A 160 -3.53 9.08 3.68
C GLY A 160 -2.46 8.02 3.93
N THR A 161 -2.87 6.91 4.54
CA THR A 161 -1.95 5.87 5.00
C THR A 161 -2.35 4.53 4.44
N THR A 162 -1.50 3.96 3.58
CA THR A 162 -1.59 2.58 3.14
C THR A 162 -0.91 1.68 4.17
N LEU A 163 -1.60 0.65 4.64
CA LEU A 163 -1.11 -0.31 5.63
C LEU A 163 -0.92 -1.69 4.98
N LEU A 164 0.32 -2.18 4.95
CA LEU A 164 0.68 -3.51 4.49
C LEU A 164 1.09 -4.36 5.69
N ASP A 165 0.14 -5.16 6.20
CA ASP A 165 0.42 -6.18 7.19
C ASP A 165 0.72 -7.51 6.49
N GLY A 166 1.98 -7.68 6.08
CA GLY A 166 2.48 -8.83 5.34
C GLY A 166 2.63 -10.07 6.21
N ILE A 167 1.51 -10.68 6.61
CA ILE A 167 1.49 -11.93 7.38
C ILE A 167 1.81 -13.14 6.48
N GLY A 168 3.06 -13.20 6.00
CA GLY A 168 3.65 -14.30 5.23
C GLY A 168 5.17 -14.36 5.43
N LEU A 169 5.74 -15.57 5.49
CA LEU A 169 7.18 -15.76 5.73
C LEU A 169 8.01 -15.42 4.47
N GLY A 170 8.35 -14.14 4.32
CA GLY A 170 9.59 -13.69 3.67
C GLY A 170 9.70 -13.84 2.15
N GLY A 171 8.57 -13.89 1.44
CA GLY A 171 8.55 -13.88 -0.03
C GLY A 171 7.88 -12.66 -0.68
N ASN A 172 7.26 -11.78 0.11
CA ASN A 172 6.45 -10.68 -0.40
C ASN A 172 7.33 -9.56 -0.97
N THR A 173 6.91 -8.96 -2.07
CA THR A 173 7.61 -7.84 -2.72
C THR A 173 6.74 -6.60 -2.69
N LEU A 174 7.30 -5.48 -2.25
CA LEU A 174 6.66 -4.17 -2.35
C LEU A 174 7.34 -3.35 -3.44
N ILE A 175 6.54 -2.86 -4.38
CA ILE A 175 6.93 -1.92 -5.42
C ILE A 175 6.18 -0.61 -5.14
N ILE A 176 6.93 0.48 -5.00
CA ILE A 176 6.40 1.83 -4.86
C ILE A 176 6.77 2.58 -6.13
N GLU A 177 5.76 3.08 -6.84
CA GLU A 177 5.94 3.85 -8.08
C GLU A 177 5.69 5.33 -7.82
N GLY A 178 6.65 6.17 -8.17
CA GLY A 178 6.50 7.61 -8.22
C GLY A 178 5.55 8.05 -9.34
N SER A 179 5.33 9.35 -9.40
CA SER A 179 4.49 10.01 -10.39
C SER A 179 5.26 10.24 -11.70
N ALA A 180 4.68 10.99 -12.64
CA ALA A 180 5.40 11.48 -13.81
C ALA A 180 6.08 12.85 -13.58
N GLY A 181 5.93 13.42 -12.38
CA GLY A 181 6.57 14.66 -11.96
C GLY A 181 7.79 14.39 -11.09
N ALA A 182 8.46 15.44 -10.63
CA ALA A 182 9.55 15.29 -9.67
C ALA A 182 9.01 14.81 -8.31
N ASP A 183 9.50 13.67 -7.84
CA ASP A 183 9.13 13.07 -6.57
C ASP A 183 10.23 13.18 -5.52
N VAL A 184 9.82 13.28 -4.25
CA VAL A 184 10.73 13.13 -3.09
C VAL A 184 10.24 11.96 -2.26
N ILE A 185 10.95 10.83 -2.38
CA ILE A 185 10.57 9.56 -1.76
C ILE A 185 11.48 9.30 -0.57
N HIS A 186 10.91 9.34 0.64
CA HIS A 186 11.60 8.90 1.85
C HIS A 186 11.26 7.44 2.10
N ALA A 187 12.25 6.56 2.20
CA ALA A 187 12.02 5.14 2.44
C ALA A 187 12.97 4.61 3.51
N GLY A 188 12.42 3.88 4.48
CA GLY A 188 13.17 3.23 5.55
C GLY A 188 12.81 1.75 5.69
N PRO A 189 13.12 1.13 6.84
CA PRO A 189 12.87 -0.30 7.03
C PRO A 189 11.39 -0.69 7.21
N THR A 190 10.52 0.26 7.61
CA THR A 190 9.13 -0.04 7.98
C THR A 190 8.10 0.89 7.34
N GLN A 191 8.55 1.92 6.63
CA GLN A 191 7.66 2.86 5.98
C GLN A 191 8.33 3.58 4.81
N ALA A 192 7.50 4.08 3.89
CA ALA A 192 7.88 5.06 2.90
C ALA A 192 6.87 6.20 2.85
N THR A 193 7.31 7.41 2.48
CA THR A 193 6.44 8.60 2.38
C THR A 193 6.81 9.45 1.17
N SER A 194 5.81 9.99 0.49
CA SER A 194 5.94 11.03 -0.54
C SER A 194 4.65 11.86 -0.58
N GLY A 195 4.73 13.17 -0.80
CA GLY A 195 3.56 14.01 -1.09
C GLY A 195 2.44 14.02 -0.04
N GLY A 196 2.68 13.58 1.19
CA GLY A 196 1.66 13.43 2.24
C GLY A 196 1.01 12.05 2.33
N GLN A 197 1.33 11.13 1.41
CA GLN A 197 1.01 9.72 1.51
C GLN A 197 2.06 9.01 2.37
N THR A 198 1.60 8.07 3.20
CA THR A 198 2.45 7.18 4.00
C THR A 198 2.12 5.74 3.67
N ILE A 199 3.13 4.92 3.42
CA ILE A 199 3.01 3.49 3.22
C ILE A 199 3.73 2.83 4.38
N VAL A 200 3.00 2.18 5.28
CA VAL A 200 3.57 1.40 6.39
C VAL A 200 3.57 -0.06 5.98
N TYR A 201 4.71 -0.73 6.11
CA TYR A 201 4.83 -2.12 5.70
C TYR A 201 5.62 -2.96 6.69
N SER A 202 5.30 -4.23 6.71
CA SER A 202 6.04 -5.27 7.41
C SER A 202 6.01 -6.57 6.61
N GLY A 203 6.90 -7.52 6.92
CA GLY A 203 6.88 -8.86 6.31
C GLY A 203 7.37 -8.94 4.86
N ILE A 204 7.90 -7.86 4.27
CA ILE A 204 8.42 -7.86 2.91
C ILE A 204 9.83 -8.47 2.82
N ALA A 205 10.10 -9.14 1.70
CA ALA A 205 11.38 -9.71 1.32
C ALA A 205 12.23 -8.77 0.46
N GLN A 206 11.58 -7.81 -0.21
CA GLN A 206 12.21 -6.81 -1.06
C GLN A 206 11.34 -5.56 -1.15
N LEU A 207 12.00 -4.41 -1.16
CA LEU A 207 11.41 -3.11 -1.50
C LEU A 207 12.01 -2.63 -2.82
N THR A 208 11.16 -2.23 -3.77
CA THR A 208 11.55 -1.54 -5.01
C THR A 208 10.92 -0.16 -5.03
N LEU A 209 11.73 0.87 -5.29
CA LEU A 209 11.33 2.25 -5.48
C LEU A 209 11.57 2.63 -6.94
N LEU A 210 10.52 3.04 -7.65
CA LEU A 210 10.57 3.51 -9.02
C LEU A 210 10.26 5.01 -9.02
N GLY A 211 11.10 5.83 -9.66
CA GLY A 211 10.92 7.29 -9.71
C GLY A 211 9.81 7.73 -10.66
N GLY A 212 9.76 7.11 -11.84
CA GLY A 212 8.86 7.53 -12.91
C GLY A 212 9.58 8.39 -13.95
N ASP A 213 8.85 9.35 -14.50
CA ASP A 213 9.45 10.45 -15.27
C ASP A 213 9.68 11.62 -14.30
N GLY A 214 10.67 12.48 -14.56
CA GLY A 214 10.96 13.62 -13.69
C GLY A 214 12.34 13.56 -13.07
N ASP A 215 12.70 14.59 -12.32
CA ASP A 215 13.96 14.64 -11.57
C ASP A 215 13.68 14.26 -10.12
N ASP A 216 13.88 12.98 -9.78
CA ASP A 216 13.45 12.42 -8.50
C ASP A 216 14.55 12.42 -7.45
N VAL A 217 14.15 12.51 -6.18
CA VAL A 217 15.04 12.40 -5.03
C VAL A 217 14.59 11.25 -4.13
N PHE A 218 15.48 10.27 -3.94
CA PHE A 218 15.28 9.16 -3.03
C PHE A 218 16.08 9.40 -1.74
N VAL A 219 15.41 9.47 -0.59
CA VAL A 219 16.04 9.52 0.73
C VAL A 219 15.88 8.14 1.39
N VAL A 220 16.95 7.35 1.42
CA VAL A 220 16.86 5.91 1.74
C VAL A 220 17.68 5.55 2.97
N GLN A 221 17.04 4.89 3.93
CA GLN A 221 17.68 4.20 5.05
C GLN A 221 17.68 2.68 4.78
N SER A 222 18.86 2.06 4.82
CA SER A 222 18.97 0.61 4.59
C SER A 222 18.28 -0.26 5.66
N SER A 223 17.66 -1.35 5.22
CA SER A 223 17.04 -2.36 6.07
C SER A 223 18.04 -3.45 6.48
N ALA A 224 17.85 -4.04 7.67
CA ALA A 224 18.61 -5.23 8.09
C ALA A 224 18.07 -6.51 7.43
N ASP A 225 16.78 -6.49 7.06
CA ASP A 225 16.01 -7.70 6.78
C ASP A 225 15.85 -7.96 5.27
N PHE A 226 15.79 -6.90 4.46
CA PHE A 226 15.55 -7.00 3.01
C PHE A 226 16.38 -5.98 2.20
N PRO A 227 16.78 -6.32 0.96
CA PRO A 227 17.40 -5.36 0.06
C PRO A 227 16.39 -4.32 -0.44
N ILE A 228 16.89 -3.11 -0.71
CA ILE A 228 16.13 -2.05 -1.36
C ILE A 228 16.70 -1.85 -2.76
N LEU A 229 15.84 -1.85 -3.78
CA LEU A 229 16.17 -1.51 -5.16
C LEU A 229 15.60 -0.13 -5.48
N VAL A 230 16.45 0.77 -5.96
CA VAL A 230 16.06 2.12 -6.39
C VAL A 230 16.27 2.23 -7.89
N ASN A 231 15.28 2.70 -8.63
CA ASN A 231 15.42 2.99 -10.04
C ASN A 231 14.77 4.32 -10.36
N GLY A 232 15.59 5.34 -10.64
CA GLY A 232 15.10 6.67 -10.98
C GLY A 232 14.36 6.72 -12.33
N GLN A 233 14.49 5.71 -13.19
CA GLN A 233 13.84 5.68 -14.50
C GLN A 233 14.19 6.91 -15.38
N GLY A 234 13.25 7.83 -15.63
CA GLY A 234 13.44 9.05 -16.44
C GLY A 234 14.23 10.14 -15.71
N GLY A 235 14.53 11.25 -16.41
CA GLY A 235 15.14 12.47 -15.84
C GLY A 235 16.49 12.34 -15.11
N VAL A 236 16.77 13.29 -14.20
CA VAL A 236 18.02 13.45 -13.45
C VAL A 236 17.78 13.19 -11.95
N ASN A 237 18.09 11.97 -11.53
CA ASN A 237 17.71 11.50 -10.19
C ASN A 237 18.86 11.56 -9.17
N GLY A 238 18.51 11.82 -7.92
CA GLY A 238 19.40 11.81 -6.76
C GLY A 238 19.07 10.72 -5.75
N LEU A 239 20.09 10.09 -5.18
CA LEU A 239 19.97 9.19 -4.03
C LEU A 239 20.70 9.79 -2.82
N ALA A 240 19.95 10.20 -1.80
CA ALA A 240 20.46 10.57 -0.49
C ALA A 240 20.38 9.36 0.45
N PHE A 241 21.51 8.71 0.70
CA PHE A 241 21.60 7.52 1.53
C PHE A 241 21.89 7.89 2.99
N ASP A 242 21.01 7.50 3.91
CA ASP A 242 21.24 7.63 5.36
C ASP A 242 22.10 6.47 5.85
N ASN A 243 23.33 6.79 6.26
CA ASN A 243 24.30 5.80 6.73
C ASN A 243 24.24 5.53 8.25
N GLU A 244 23.33 6.16 8.99
CA GLU A 244 23.16 5.99 10.44
C GLU A 244 24.47 6.20 11.25
N GLY A 245 25.39 7.04 10.76
CA GLY A 245 26.71 7.21 11.39
C GLY A 245 27.73 6.12 11.11
N GLN A 246 27.42 5.19 10.21
CA GLN A 246 28.28 4.06 9.88
C GLN A 246 29.16 4.32 8.65
N ALA A 247 30.25 3.56 8.55
CA ALA A 247 31.11 3.60 7.37
C ALA A 247 30.37 3.01 6.15
N VAL A 248 30.36 3.78 5.07
CA VAL A 248 29.71 3.42 3.81
C VAL A 248 30.67 2.65 2.91
N ILE A 249 30.19 1.58 2.31
CA ILE A 249 30.81 0.88 1.19
C ILE A 249 29.97 1.17 -0.05
N GLN A 250 30.51 1.97 -0.96
CA GLN A 250 29.85 2.30 -2.22
C GLN A 250 30.60 1.66 -3.39
N THR A 251 29.82 1.06 -4.29
CA THR A 251 30.28 0.47 -5.55
C THR A 251 29.43 1.00 -6.70
N ASP A 252 29.77 0.62 -7.93
CA ASP A 252 28.95 0.96 -9.10
C ASP A 252 27.57 0.27 -8.99
N GLY A 253 26.52 1.06 -8.80
CA GLY A 253 25.14 0.58 -8.67
C GLY A 253 24.75 0.00 -7.30
N SER A 254 25.57 0.14 -6.26
CA SER A 254 25.19 -0.34 -4.91
C SER A 254 25.88 0.43 -3.78
N ILE A 255 25.15 0.65 -2.69
CA ILE A 255 25.63 1.29 -1.46
C ILE A 255 25.19 0.48 -0.23
N ALA A 256 26.08 0.26 0.73
CA ALA A 256 25.82 -0.54 1.91
C ALA A 256 26.57 -0.05 3.16
N ILE A 257 26.05 -0.42 4.33
CA ILE A 257 26.71 -0.28 5.63
C ILE A 257 26.75 -1.64 6.35
N ALA A 258 27.61 -1.78 7.34
CA ALA A 258 27.80 -3.05 8.04
C ALA A 258 26.51 -3.51 8.75
N GLY A 259 26.15 -4.79 8.60
CA GLY A 259 24.99 -5.37 9.26
C GLY A 259 23.63 -5.03 8.64
N LYS A 260 23.61 -4.36 7.48
CA LYS A 260 22.40 -4.07 6.70
C LYS A 260 22.48 -4.71 5.32
N GLN A 261 21.33 -4.88 4.67
CA GLN A 261 21.25 -5.26 3.27
C GLN A 261 21.63 -4.08 2.38
N PRO A 262 22.21 -4.34 1.18
CA PRO A 262 22.58 -3.27 0.26
C PRO A 262 21.36 -2.55 -0.31
N VAL A 263 21.53 -1.26 -0.59
CA VAL A 263 20.65 -0.50 -1.49
C VAL A 263 21.28 -0.55 -2.88
N ASN A 264 20.62 -1.26 -3.79
CA ASN A 264 21.03 -1.30 -5.19
C ASN A 264 20.32 -0.19 -5.95
N PHE A 265 21.01 0.45 -6.89
CA PHE A 265 20.42 1.56 -7.62
C PHE A 265 20.78 1.56 -9.11
N ALA A 266 19.83 2.04 -9.91
CA ALA A 266 19.96 2.27 -11.34
C ALA A 266 19.35 3.63 -11.70
N SER A 267 19.81 4.22 -12.83
CA SER A 267 19.33 5.54 -13.30
C SER A 267 19.43 6.65 -12.25
N ILE A 268 20.49 6.63 -11.44
CA ILE A 268 20.80 7.66 -10.45
C ILE A 268 21.98 8.49 -10.94
N ALA A 269 21.77 9.80 -11.11
CA ALA A 269 22.78 10.74 -11.57
C ALA A 269 23.73 11.18 -10.45
N SER A 270 23.25 11.22 -9.19
CA SER A 270 24.05 11.60 -8.03
C SER A 270 23.72 10.75 -6.81
N VAL A 271 24.76 10.36 -6.06
CA VAL A 271 24.61 9.68 -4.77
C VAL A 271 25.27 10.55 -3.71
N SER A 272 24.51 10.92 -2.68
CA SER A 272 24.96 11.64 -1.50
C SER A 272 24.89 10.74 -0.28
N ASN A 273 25.92 10.78 0.57
CA ASN A 273 25.95 10.08 1.83
C ASN A 273 25.60 11.03 2.97
N CYS A 274 24.40 10.89 3.51
CA CYS A 274 23.96 11.64 4.67
C CYS A 274 24.39 10.92 5.94
N ASN A 275 25.12 11.64 6.80
CA ASN A 275 25.54 11.13 8.09
C ASN A 275 24.63 11.68 9.19
N GLN A 276 23.46 11.06 9.38
CA GLN A 276 22.63 11.31 10.54
C GLN A 276 23.11 10.48 11.73
N ALA A 277 24.26 10.87 12.29
CA ALA A 277 24.67 10.34 13.59
C ALA A 277 23.79 10.93 14.71
N GLY A 278 22.58 10.38 14.89
CA GLY A 278 21.83 10.49 16.14
C GLY A 278 21.12 11.83 16.44
N ALA A 279 20.85 12.67 15.45
CA ALA A 279 19.89 13.75 15.62
C ALA A 279 18.54 13.26 15.11
N ALA A 280 17.64 12.87 16.03
CA ALA A 280 16.22 12.79 15.71
C ALA A 280 15.73 14.22 15.48
N ASP A 281 16.02 14.78 14.31
CA ASP A 281 15.44 16.04 13.89
C ASP A 281 14.05 15.72 13.34
N ALA A 282 13.04 16.11 14.11
CA ALA A 282 11.64 15.92 13.78
C ALA A 282 11.14 17.02 12.82
N ASN A 283 12.03 17.63 12.03
CA ASN A 283 11.64 18.66 11.08
C ASN A 283 10.79 18.02 9.96
N LEU A 284 9.58 18.55 9.83
CA LEU A 284 8.45 18.03 9.05
C LEU A 284 8.52 18.39 7.56
N ASP A 285 9.59 19.06 7.10
CA ASP A 285 9.85 19.35 5.69
C ASP A 285 10.49 18.17 4.94
N GLY A 286 10.77 17.07 5.64
CA GLY A 286 11.13 15.77 5.06
C GLY A 286 12.58 15.68 4.65
N VAL A 287 13.24 16.76 4.22
CA VAL A 287 14.65 16.72 3.85
C VAL A 287 15.52 16.99 5.07
N PRO A 288 16.37 16.04 5.52
CA PRO A 288 17.24 16.29 6.65
C PRO A 288 18.18 17.48 6.38
N ASP A 289 18.35 18.40 7.33
CA ASP A 289 19.26 19.56 7.25
C ASP A 289 20.71 19.18 6.84
N GLY A 290 21.13 17.93 7.12
CA GLY A 290 22.42 17.37 6.70
C GLY A 290 22.45 16.87 5.24
N CYS A 291 21.31 16.54 4.66
CA CYS A 291 21.14 16.13 3.26
C CYS A 291 20.82 17.30 2.34
N GLU A 292 20.15 18.35 2.82
CA GLU A 292 19.74 19.51 2.02
C GLU A 292 20.92 20.18 1.31
N GLN A 293 22.06 20.32 1.98
CA GLN A 293 23.24 20.96 1.38
C GLN A 293 23.86 20.15 0.24
N ALA A 294 23.72 18.82 0.25
CA ALA A 294 24.26 17.99 -0.81
C ALA A 294 23.42 18.08 -2.09
N LEU A 295 22.10 18.27 -1.97
CA LEU A 295 21.17 18.33 -3.09
C LEU A 295 21.06 19.74 -3.69
N SER A 296 21.13 20.79 -2.87
CA SER A 296 21.03 22.19 -3.32
C SER A 296 22.24 22.68 -4.16
N SER A 297 23.37 21.97 -4.17
CA SER A 297 24.58 22.42 -4.87
C SER A 297 24.62 22.06 -6.37
N GLY A 298 23.59 21.40 -6.90
CA GLY A 298 23.46 21.04 -8.32
C GLY A 298 23.08 22.20 -9.26
N GLY A 299 22.86 23.41 -8.75
CA GLY A 299 22.48 24.59 -9.54
C GLY A 299 23.60 25.09 -10.47
N ASP A 300 23.39 24.91 -11.77
CA ASP A 300 23.88 25.69 -12.91
C ASP A 300 25.38 26.04 -12.97
N ASN A 301 26.21 25.04 -13.27
CA ASN A 301 27.52 25.31 -13.87
C ASN A 301 27.38 25.55 -15.40
N THR A 302 26.52 26.49 -15.80
CA THR A 302 26.49 26.96 -17.19
C THR A 302 27.63 27.95 -17.40
N GLY A 303 28.77 27.43 -17.86
CA GLY A 303 29.64 28.14 -18.80
C GLY A 303 30.59 29.18 -18.22
N GLY A 304 31.60 28.72 -17.49
CA GLY A 304 32.89 29.40 -17.42
C GLY A 304 33.99 28.52 -18.00
N ASP A 305 34.33 28.73 -19.28
CA ASP A 305 35.47 28.11 -19.95
C ASP A 305 36.75 28.34 -19.12
N ASN A 306 37.23 27.33 -18.40
CA ASN A 306 38.51 27.39 -17.69
C ASN A 306 39.57 26.57 -18.43
N THR A 307 39.99 27.08 -19.58
CA THR A 307 41.29 26.75 -20.17
C THR A 307 42.32 27.85 -19.87
N THR A 308 42.58 28.18 -18.61
CA THR A 308 43.91 28.69 -18.23
C THR A 308 44.19 28.48 -16.75
N GLY A 309 45.25 27.72 -16.45
CA GLY A 309 45.70 27.44 -15.10
C GLY A 309 45.97 28.71 -14.29
N GLY A 310 45.30 28.81 -13.15
CA GLY A 310 45.47 29.86 -12.15
C GLY A 310 45.36 29.27 -10.74
N ASN A 311 46.39 29.52 -9.95
CA ASN A 311 46.62 29.04 -8.59
C ASN A 311 45.52 29.52 -7.63
N ASN A 312 44.91 28.62 -6.84
CA ASN A 312 43.88 28.99 -5.87
C ASN A 312 44.52 29.27 -4.49
N THR A 313 44.73 30.55 -4.18
CA THR A 313 45.03 31.02 -2.82
C THR A 313 43.79 31.70 -2.25
N GLY A 314 43.37 31.25 -1.08
CA GLY A 314 42.11 31.58 -0.42
C GLY A 314 41.79 33.07 -0.31
N GLY A 315 40.50 33.37 -0.53
CA GLY A 315 39.87 34.63 -0.20
C GLY A 315 38.87 34.42 0.93
N SER A 316 39.05 35.18 2.00
CA SER A 316 38.17 35.33 3.14
C SER A 316 36.94 36.18 2.78
N ASP A 317 35.74 35.69 3.05
CA ASP A 317 34.53 36.51 3.00
C ASP A 317 34.41 37.36 4.27
N THR A 318 34.72 38.64 4.12
CA THR A 318 34.28 39.69 5.04
C THR A 318 33.26 40.56 4.34
N GLY A 319 32.10 40.69 4.97
CA GLY A 319 30.89 41.30 4.44
C GLY A 319 31.02 42.72 3.88
N GLY A 320 30.09 43.02 2.98
CA GLY A 320 29.90 44.35 2.41
C GLY A 320 28.45 44.57 2.05
N SER A 321 27.71 45.21 2.96
CA SER A 321 26.43 45.85 2.69
C SER A 321 26.59 46.87 1.55
N SER A 322 25.69 46.89 0.57
CA SER A 322 25.57 48.04 -0.33
C SER A 322 24.10 48.36 -0.63
N SER A 323 23.66 49.43 0.04
CA SER A 323 22.47 50.20 -0.27
C SER A 323 22.80 51.28 -1.30
N GLY A 324 22.00 51.37 -2.36
CA GLY A 324 21.64 52.62 -3.05
C GLY A 324 22.67 53.27 -3.99
N GLY A 325 22.21 53.64 -5.20
CA GLY A 325 22.95 54.57 -6.05
C GLY A 325 22.57 54.55 -7.53
N SER A 326 21.47 55.20 -7.88
CA SER A 326 21.15 55.59 -9.26
C SER A 326 22.17 56.61 -9.78
N THR A 327 22.75 56.37 -10.97
CA THR A 327 23.17 57.45 -11.88
C THR A 327 23.01 56.99 -13.33
N GLY A 328 22.36 57.83 -14.12
CA GLY A 328 22.11 57.60 -15.54
C GLY A 328 23.35 57.75 -16.41
N GLY A 329 23.33 57.05 -17.54
CA GLY A 329 24.29 57.20 -18.64
C GLY A 329 23.60 56.99 -19.97
N THR A 330 23.43 58.06 -20.73
CA THR A 330 23.03 58.10 -22.13
C THR A 330 24.25 57.82 -23.03
N SER A 331 24.09 56.96 -24.05
CA SER A 331 24.79 57.05 -25.36
C SER A 331 24.19 56.01 -26.31
N THR A 332 23.39 56.42 -27.30
CA THR A 332 23.72 56.62 -28.73
C THR A 332 24.23 55.40 -29.51
N GLY A 333 23.39 54.94 -30.44
CA GLY A 333 23.79 54.77 -31.85
C GLY A 333 24.02 53.34 -32.35
N GLY A 334 23.01 52.76 -32.99
CA GLY A 334 23.14 51.48 -33.70
C GLY A 334 21.95 51.20 -34.61
N SER A 335 21.95 51.85 -35.76
CA SER A 335 20.99 51.69 -36.86
C SER A 335 20.96 50.25 -37.41
N SER A 336 19.78 49.64 -37.51
CA SER A 336 19.49 48.66 -38.56
C SER A 336 18.00 48.67 -38.90
N THR A 337 17.75 48.76 -40.21
CA THR A 337 16.47 48.95 -40.88
C THR A 337 15.76 47.63 -41.21
N THR A 338 14.44 47.76 -41.48
CA THR A 338 13.49 46.79 -42.10
C THR A 338 12.90 45.76 -41.12
N THR A 339 11.59 45.52 -41.01
CA THR A 339 10.47 45.72 -41.95
C THR A 339 9.14 45.85 -41.18
N SER A 340 8.24 46.64 -41.74
CA SER A 340 6.87 46.96 -41.32
C SER A 340 5.94 45.75 -41.16
N GLY A 341 5.05 45.82 -40.17
CA GLY A 341 3.90 44.95 -40.02
C GLY A 341 3.01 45.40 -38.87
N ASP A 342 2.30 46.53 -39.05
CA ASP A 342 1.28 47.03 -38.14
C ASP A 342 0.14 46.01 -37.98
N ASN A 343 -0.27 45.71 -36.75
CA ASN A 343 -1.69 45.55 -36.46
C ASN A 343 -1.99 45.93 -35.00
N ALA A 344 -2.70 47.04 -34.84
CA ALA A 344 -3.16 47.59 -33.59
C ALA A 344 -4.58 47.09 -33.28
N VAL A 345 -4.79 46.44 -32.13
CA VAL A 345 -6.09 46.30 -31.43
C VAL A 345 -5.75 46.18 -29.94
N SER A 346 -5.81 47.27 -29.17
CA SER A 346 -6.98 47.78 -28.42
C SER A 346 -7.14 47.15 -27.03
N SER A 347 -7.15 48.04 -26.03
CA SER A 347 -7.87 47.99 -24.72
C SER A 347 -7.66 46.75 -23.85
N GLY A 348 -7.05 46.83 -22.66
CA GLY A 348 -7.46 47.73 -21.57
C GLY A 348 -8.46 46.98 -20.68
N GLY A 349 -8.06 46.63 -19.47
CA GLY A 349 -8.92 45.90 -18.53
C GLY A 349 -8.20 45.47 -17.25
N ASP A 350 -7.86 46.44 -16.41
CA ASP A 350 -7.65 46.21 -14.98
C ASP A 350 -8.96 45.67 -14.38
N SER A 351 -8.89 44.53 -13.70
CA SER A 351 -9.95 44.09 -12.79
C SER A 351 -9.32 43.69 -11.46
N GLY A 352 -9.47 44.61 -10.50
CA GLY A 352 -9.24 44.32 -9.10
C GLY A 352 -10.22 43.25 -8.62
N SER A 353 -9.68 42.19 -8.04
CA SER A 353 -10.46 41.19 -7.32
C SER A 353 -10.38 41.52 -5.83
N SER A 354 -11.47 42.05 -5.30
CA SER A 354 -11.75 42.11 -3.86
C SER A 354 -12.63 40.91 -3.50
N GLY A 355 -12.03 39.83 -3.02
CA GLY A 355 -12.71 38.86 -2.14
C GLY A 355 -12.36 39.26 -0.71
N GLY A 356 -13.27 39.46 0.23
CA GLY A 356 -14.57 38.82 0.38
C GLY A 356 -14.44 37.76 1.47
N ASP A 357 -14.19 38.20 2.71
CA ASP A 357 -14.11 37.37 3.90
C ASP A 357 -15.51 36.88 4.28
N ASP A 358 -15.93 35.73 3.73
CA ASP A 358 -17.11 35.01 4.17
C ASP A 358 -16.72 34.02 5.28
N SER A 359 -16.85 34.48 6.53
CA SER A 359 -16.74 33.68 7.73
C SER A 359 -17.76 32.53 7.70
N ALA A 360 -17.26 31.31 7.54
CA ALA A 360 -18.03 30.07 7.63
C ALA A 360 -18.73 29.95 9.00
N ALA A 361 -20.04 29.69 8.95
CA ALA A 361 -20.85 29.33 10.09
C ALA A 361 -20.44 27.95 10.62
N THR A 362 -20.24 27.85 11.93
CA THR A 362 -20.03 26.59 12.66
C THR A 362 -21.31 25.75 12.64
N PRO A 363 -21.29 24.49 12.19
CA PRO A 363 -22.42 23.59 12.42
C PRO A 363 -22.44 23.12 13.88
N ALA A 364 -23.64 23.12 14.44
CA ALA A 364 -23.94 22.67 15.79
C ALA A 364 -23.68 21.17 15.94
N GLU A 365 -22.87 20.81 16.94
CA GLU A 365 -22.77 19.44 17.43
C GLU A 365 -24.09 19.05 18.12
N VAL A 366 -24.75 18.03 17.58
CA VAL A 366 -25.84 17.32 18.25
C VAL A 366 -25.24 16.08 18.88
N GLU A 367 -24.96 16.16 20.19
CA GLU A 367 -24.69 14.98 21.02
C GLU A 367 -26.01 14.20 21.20
N GLU A 368 -26.18 13.10 20.47
CA GLU A 368 -27.12 12.04 20.88
C GLU A 368 -26.41 11.11 21.88
N VAL A 369 -26.73 11.31 23.15
CA VAL A 369 -26.39 10.41 24.25
C VAL A 369 -27.24 9.15 24.11
N LEU A 370 -26.65 8.07 23.58
CA LEU A 370 -27.27 6.75 23.58
C LEU A 370 -27.12 6.11 24.98
N GLU A 371 -28.20 6.15 25.76
CA GLU A 371 -28.32 5.42 27.03
C GLU A 371 -28.32 3.89 26.76
N CYS A 372 -27.19 3.23 27.01
CA CYS A 372 -27.17 1.76 27.10
C CYS A 372 -27.82 1.32 28.42
N GLY A 373 -28.97 0.67 28.29
CA GLY A 373 -29.74 0.08 29.38
C GLY A 373 -28.95 -0.96 30.18
N ALA A 374 -29.07 -0.83 31.50
CA ALA A 374 -28.58 -1.78 32.46
C ALA A 374 -29.38 -3.11 32.41
N GLY A 375 -28.65 -4.22 32.52
CA GLY A 375 -29.18 -5.45 33.12
C GLY A 375 -28.94 -6.71 32.29
N LEU A 376 -27.94 -7.51 32.66
CA LEU A 376 -28.14 -8.69 33.50
C LEU A 376 -26.82 -9.40 33.75
N CYS A 377 -26.50 -9.55 35.03
CA CYS A 377 -25.37 -10.29 35.56
C CYS A 377 -25.47 -11.79 35.23
N GLY A 378 -24.37 -12.38 34.74
CA GLY A 378 -24.17 -13.82 34.63
C GLY A 378 -22.74 -14.18 35.05
N ALA A 379 -22.63 -14.88 36.18
CA ALA A 379 -21.38 -15.15 36.88
C ALA A 379 -20.50 -16.24 36.24
N GLY A 380 -19.18 -16.03 36.31
CA GLY A 380 -18.21 -17.02 36.78
C GLY A 380 -17.84 -18.19 35.88
N THR A 381 -16.58 -18.24 35.44
CA THR A 381 -15.57 -19.19 35.97
C THR A 381 -14.21 -18.85 35.37
N ALA A 382 -13.26 -18.48 36.22
CA ALA A 382 -11.87 -18.27 35.84
C ALA A 382 -11.19 -19.64 35.66
N GLN A 383 -10.76 -19.95 34.44
CA GLN A 383 -9.78 -21.01 34.18
C GLN A 383 -8.38 -20.40 34.16
N LEU A 384 -7.61 -20.72 35.20
CA LEU A 384 -6.16 -20.51 35.27
C LEU A 384 -5.48 -21.47 34.27
N MET A 385 -4.86 -20.92 33.22
CA MET A 385 -3.92 -21.63 32.34
C MET A 385 -2.53 -21.64 32.98
N PRO A 386 -1.84 -22.79 33.09
CA PRO A 386 -0.46 -22.83 33.57
C PRO A 386 0.53 -22.43 32.48
N MET A 387 1.36 -21.42 32.77
CA MET A 387 2.59 -21.12 32.02
C MET A 387 3.52 -22.33 32.04
N LEU A 388 3.74 -22.93 30.87
CA LEU A 388 4.75 -23.96 30.66
C LEU A 388 6.11 -23.29 30.47
N LEU A 389 6.89 -23.29 31.55
CA LEU A 389 8.28 -22.82 31.61
C LEU A 389 9.21 -23.84 30.92
N LEU A 390 9.63 -23.58 29.68
CA LEU A 390 10.65 -24.39 28.99
C LEU A 390 12.05 -24.06 29.57
N GLY A 391 12.53 -24.93 30.45
CA GLY A 391 13.88 -24.88 30.99
C GLY A 391 14.92 -25.39 29.99
N LEU A 392 15.92 -24.55 29.68
CA LEU A 392 17.16 -24.95 29.04
C LEU A 392 17.86 -26.04 29.88
N CYS A 393 18.12 -27.20 29.26
CA CYS A 393 19.08 -28.17 29.79
C CYS A 393 20.25 -28.28 28.82
N GLY A 394 21.34 -27.57 29.13
CA GLY A 394 22.60 -27.64 28.39
C GLY A 394 23.30 -28.98 28.66
N ALA A 395 23.29 -29.87 27.67
CA ALA A 395 24.09 -31.09 27.68
C ALA A 395 25.56 -30.75 27.34
N LYS A 396 26.41 -30.73 28.37
CA LYS A 396 27.87 -30.59 28.25
C LYS A 396 28.47 -31.92 27.80
N MET A 397 28.66 -32.10 26.49
CA MET A 397 29.28 -33.28 25.91
C MET A 397 30.78 -33.29 26.19
N ARG A 398 31.24 -34.22 27.04
CA ARG A 398 32.65 -34.39 27.41
C ARG A 398 33.24 -35.51 26.55
N MET A 399 33.96 -35.16 25.48
CA MET A 399 34.73 -36.10 24.67
C MET A 399 35.81 -36.78 25.52
N ARG A 400 35.73 -38.11 25.68
CA ARG A 400 36.83 -38.95 26.16
C ARG A 400 37.55 -39.54 24.95
N SER A 401 38.75 -39.02 24.68
CA SER A 401 39.76 -39.64 23.83
C SER A 401 40.21 -40.97 24.47
N ARG A 402 39.94 -42.10 23.81
CA ARG A 402 40.64 -43.38 24.08
C ARG A 402 41.90 -43.43 23.21
N ARG A 403 43.06 -43.44 23.88
CA ARG A 403 44.29 -44.02 23.36
C ARG A 403 44.36 -45.47 23.83
N GLN A 404 44.49 -46.37 22.85
CA GLN A 404 45.25 -47.62 22.79
C GLN A 404 44.51 -48.62 21.91
#